data_AF-A0AAN8QFN0-F1
#
_entry.id   AF-A0AAN8QFN0-F1
#
_cell.length_a   1.000
_cell.length_b   1.000
_cell.length_c   1.000
_cell.angle_alpha   90.00
_cell.angle_beta   90.00
_cell.angle_gamma   90.00
#
_symmetry.space_group_name_H-M   'P 1'
#
loop_
_entity.id
_entity.type
_entity.pdbx_description
1 polymer ?
#
loop_
_entity_poly.entity_id
_entity_poly.type
_entity_poly.pdbx_seq_one_letter_code
_entity_poly.pdbx_strand_id
1 'polypeptide(L)'
;MDLSLLKALEREKVLEVLQRDKLLRNMEEDRIRRLKMELQDIRRKGAKSFARQYSERTCARCQRPLGKFWNSGAVCQGCSHRICNKCRVGVSTLDWKCTVCHAYR
;
A
#
# COMPACT_ATOMS: atom_id res chain seq x y z
N MET A 1 -4.92 55.17 -27.96
CA MET A 1 -5.38 54.04 -27.10
C MET A 1 -4.14 53.31 -26.62
N ASP A 2 -3.95 53.21 -25.31
CA ASP A 2 -2.73 52.62 -24.73
C ASP A 2 -2.90 51.10 -24.54
N LEU A 3 -2.32 50.34 -25.47
CA LEU A 3 -2.36 48.88 -25.51
C LEU A 3 -1.43 48.21 -24.48
N SER A 4 -0.59 48.99 -23.78
CA SER A 4 0.35 48.46 -22.79
C SER A 4 -0.35 48.01 -21.51
N LEU A 5 -1.40 48.73 -21.09
CA LEU A 5 -2.20 48.42 -19.91
C LEU A 5 -2.98 47.10 -20.06
N LEU A 6 -3.51 46.84 -21.26
CA LEU A 6 -4.21 45.60 -21.60
C LEU A 6 -3.27 44.39 -21.51
N LYS A 7 -2.03 44.51 -22.00
CA LYS A 7 -1.01 43.45 -21.88
C LYS A 7 -0.59 43.16 -20.43
N ALA A 8 -0.59 44.19 -19.58
CA ALA A 8 -0.29 44.02 -18.16
C ALA A 8 -1.39 43.23 -17.43
N LEU A 9 -2.66 43.54 -17.72
CA LEU A 9 -3.83 42.83 -17.17
C LEU A 9 -3.90 41.38 -17.66
N GLU A 10 -3.63 41.13 -18.95
CA GLU A 10 -3.56 39.76 -19.49
C GLU A 10 -2.46 38.95 -18.81
N ARG A 11 -1.27 39.54 -18.63
CA ARG A 11 -0.16 38.91 -17.93
C ARG A 11 -0.51 38.57 -16.49
N GLU A 12 -1.15 39.48 -15.77
CA GLU A 12 -1.61 39.25 -14.40
C GLU A 12 -2.58 38.08 -14.34
N LYS A 13 -3.54 38.01 -15.27
CA LYS A 13 -4.48 36.91 -15.35
C LYS A 13 -3.81 35.56 -15.61
N VAL A 14 -2.82 35.53 -16.51
CA VAL A 14 -2.02 34.33 -16.78
C VAL A 14 -1.26 33.89 -15.53
N LEU A 15 -0.65 34.83 -14.78
CA LEU A 15 0.06 34.53 -13.54
C LEU A 15 -0.88 33.94 -12.47
N GLU A 16 -2.08 34.47 -12.30
CA GLU A 16 -3.06 33.91 -11.38
C GLU A 16 -3.44 32.46 -11.74
N VAL A 17 -3.63 32.17 -13.03
CA VAL A 17 -3.95 30.83 -13.51
C VAL A 17 -2.81 29.87 -13.20
N LEU A 18 -1.57 30.25 -13.50
CA LEU A 18 -0.39 29.45 -13.20
C LEU A 18 -0.22 29.20 -11.70
N GLN A 19 -0.53 30.18 -10.86
CA GLN A 19 -0.42 30.06 -9.41
C GLN A 19 -1.47 29.08 -8.86
N ARG A 20 -2.73 29.16 -9.33
CA ARG A 20 -3.77 28.18 -8.97
C ARG A 20 -3.42 26.78 -9.43
N ASP A 21 -2.93 26.65 -10.66
CA ASP A 21 -2.53 25.35 -11.22
C ASP A 21 -1.36 24.74 -10.43
N LYS A 22 -0.38 25.54 -10.01
CA LYS A 22 0.70 25.11 -9.12
C LYS A 22 0.18 24.62 -7.77
N LEU A 23 -0.78 25.33 -7.16
CA LEU A 23 -1.40 24.92 -5.90
C LEU A 23 -2.12 23.57 -6.04
N LEU A 24 -2.90 23.40 -7.12
CA LEU A 24 -3.59 22.14 -7.41
C LEU A 24 -2.60 20.98 -7.61
N ARG A 25 -1.52 21.20 -8.37
CA ARG A 25 -0.47 20.19 -8.55
C ARG A 25 0.17 19.78 -7.23
N ASN A 26 0.54 20.73 -6.38
CA ASN A 26 1.13 20.44 -5.07
C ASN A 26 0.17 19.60 -4.20
N MET A 27 -1.12 19.96 -4.17
CA MET A 27 -2.13 19.20 -3.41
C MET A 27 -2.26 17.75 -3.89
N GLU A 28 -2.25 17.55 -5.20
CA GLU A 28 -2.36 16.22 -5.79
C GLU A 28 -1.09 15.40 -5.57
N GLU A 29 0.09 16.01 -5.69
CA GLU A 29 1.37 15.37 -5.35
C GLU A 29 1.39 14.91 -3.89
N ASP A 30 0.95 15.76 -2.97
CA ASP A 30 0.83 15.41 -1.55
C ASP A 30 -0.17 14.28 -1.29
N ARG A 31 -1.31 14.28 -2.02
CA ARG A 31 -2.30 13.19 -1.95
C ARG A 31 -1.68 11.87 -2.42
N ILE A 32 -1.00 11.87 -3.56
CA ILE A 32 -0.30 10.70 -4.10
C ILE A 32 0.79 10.23 -3.13
N ARG A 33 1.55 11.15 -2.53
CA ARG A 33 2.59 10.82 -1.55
C ARG A 33 2.02 10.11 -0.34
N ARG A 34 0.92 10.61 0.24
CA ARG A 34 0.23 9.97 1.37
C ARG A 34 -0.24 8.56 1.02
N LEU A 35 -0.91 8.39 -0.12
CA LEU A 35 -1.38 7.07 -0.58
C LEU A 35 -0.23 6.08 -0.80
N LYS A 36 0.90 6.53 -1.36
CA LYS A 36 2.10 5.70 -1.51
C LYS A 36 2.67 5.25 -0.16
N MET A 37 2.69 6.14 0.84
CA MET A 37 3.14 5.81 2.19
C MET A 37 2.22 4.79 2.86
N GLU A 38 0.90 4.97 2.77
CA GLU A 38 -0.09 4.01 3.28
C GLU A 38 0.06 2.64 2.61
N LEU A 39 0.23 2.61 1.29
CA LEU A 39 0.46 1.36 0.57
C LEU A 39 1.75 0.67 1.03
N GLN A 40 2.84 1.42 1.24
CA GLN A 40 4.08 0.86 1.78
C GLN A 40 3.91 0.33 3.20
N ASP A 41 3.15 1.01 4.04
CA ASP A 41 2.87 0.56 5.41
C ASP A 41 2.02 -0.71 5.42
N ILE A 42 1.00 -0.80 4.56
CA ILE A 42 0.22 -2.02 4.34
C ILE A 42 1.13 -3.17 3.87
N ARG A 43 2.03 -2.91 2.92
CA ARG A 43 3.00 -3.92 2.45
C ARG A 43 3.96 -4.36 3.56
N ARG A 44 4.46 -3.43 4.37
CA ARG A 44 5.33 -3.71 5.53
C ARG A 44 4.61 -4.51 6.61
N LYS A 45 3.38 -4.13 6.96
CA LYS A 45 2.53 -4.89 7.90
C LYS A 45 2.16 -6.27 7.32
N GLY A 46 2.04 -6.39 6.00
CA GLY A 46 1.82 -7.63 5.25
C GLY A 46 3.00 -8.60 5.19
N ALA A 47 4.19 -8.18 5.63
CA ALA A 47 5.40 -8.98 5.62
C ALA A 47 5.92 -9.15 7.06
N LYS A 48 6.12 -10.40 7.49
CA LYS A 48 6.81 -10.70 8.75
C LYS A 48 8.25 -10.19 8.63
N SER A 49 8.60 -9.11 9.34
CA SER A 49 9.99 -8.69 9.44
C SER A 49 10.77 -9.74 10.22
N PHE A 50 11.83 -10.28 9.61
CA PHE A 50 12.75 -11.23 10.24
C PHE A 50 13.39 -10.68 11.53
N ALA A 51 13.43 -9.36 11.69
CA ALA A 51 14.07 -8.67 12.81
C ALA A 51 13.22 -8.61 14.10
N ARG A 52 11.93 -8.91 14.05
CA ARG A 52 11.07 -8.91 15.24
C ARG A 52 10.89 -10.35 15.70
N GLN A 53 11.23 -10.63 16.96
CA GLN A 53 10.88 -11.86 17.68
C GLN A 53 9.37 -11.95 17.86
N TYR A 54 8.64 -12.13 16.76
CA TYR A 54 7.24 -12.49 16.80
C TYR A 54 7.15 -13.87 17.42
N SER A 55 6.28 -14.05 18.41
CA SER A 55 5.96 -15.37 18.94
C SER A 55 5.78 -16.38 17.80
N GLU A 56 6.26 -17.61 17.99
CA GLU A 56 6.43 -18.62 16.93
C GLU A 56 5.14 -18.90 16.13
N ARG A 57 3.98 -18.50 16.63
CA ARG A 57 2.66 -18.72 16.03
C ARG A 57 1.94 -17.40 15.71
N THR A 58 2.48 -16.60 14.79
CA THR A 58 1.76 -15.45 14.19
C THR A 58 1.61 -15.62 12.69
N CYS A 59 0.51 -15.12 12.13
CA CYS A 59 0.30 -15.12 10.68
C CYS A 59 1.28 -14.16 10.01
N ALA A 60 2.05 -14.61 9.03
CA ALA A 60 3.03 -13.77 8.33
C ALA A 60 2.41 -12.66 7.46
N ARG A 61 1.09 -12.66 7.26
CA ARG A 61 0.35 -11.66 6.46
C ARG A 61 -0.43 -10.66 7.31
N CYS A 62 -1.29 -11.14 8.21
CA CYS A 62 -2.10 -10.24 9.04
C CYS A 62 -1.54 -10.04 10.46
N GLN A 63 -0.40 -10.66 10.79
CA GLN A 63 0.28 -10.61 12.09
C GLN A 63 -0.55 -11.05 13.31
N ARG A 64 -1.80 -11.52 13.11
CA ARG A 64 -2.64 -12.05 14.18
C ARG A 64 -2.02 -13.32 14.79
N PRO A 65 -2.12 -13.51 16.11
CA PRO A 65 -1.70 -14.74 16.75
C PRO A 65 -2.52 -15.92 16.21
N LEU A 66 -1.83 -17.04 16.00
CA LEU A 66 -2.39 -18.31 15.59
C LEU A 66 -2.58 -19.16 16.84
N GLY A 67 -3.73 -19.82 16.95
CA GLY A 67 -4.02 -20.66 18.10
C GLY A 67 -3.19 -21.94 18.13
N LYS A 68 -3.13 -22.58 19.29
CA LYS A 68 -2.51 -23.90 19.41
C LYS A 68 -3.38 -25.00 18.80
N PHE A 69 -4.68 -24.92 19.06
CA PHE A 69 -5.69 -25.92 18.69
C PHE A 69 -6.63 -25.44 17.57
N TRP A 70 -7.05 -24.17 17.62
CA TRP A 70 -7.95 -23.57 16.63
C TRP A 70 -7.18 -22.55 15.78
N ASN A 71 -7.28 -22.64 14.44
CA ASN A 71 -6.56 -21.77 13.50
C ASN A 71 -5.03 -21.76 13.77
N SER A 72 -4.43 -22.96 13.82
CA SER A 72 -2.98 -23.18 13.94
C SER A 72 -2.16 -22.66 12.74
N GLY A 73 -2.86 -22.27 11.67
CA GLY A 73 -2.31 -21.78 10.43
C GLY A 73 -1.70 -22.89 9.56
N ALA A 74 -1.59 -22.60 8.27
CA ALA A 74 -0.93 -23.46 7.28
C ALA A 74 0.38 -22.82 6.82
N VAL A 75 1.31 -23.62 6.27
CA VAL A 75 2.53 -23.11 5.65
C VAL A 75 2.26 -22.84 4.17
N CYS A 76 2.67 -21.66 3.68
CA CYS A 76 2.55 -21.29 2.28
C CYS A 76 3.59 -22.04 1.43
N GLN A 77 3.16 -22.77 0.40
CA GLN A 77 4.06 -23.47 -0.53
C GLN A 77 4.90 -22.53 -1.43
N GLY A 78 4.56 -21.24 -1.48
CA GLY A 78 5.30 -20.25 -2.27
C GLY A 78 6.40 -19.50 -1.52
N CYS A 79 6.28 -19.35 -0.19
CA CYS A 79 7.25 -18.55 0.59
C CYS A 79 7.60 -19.15 1.95
N SER A 80 7.14 -20.36 2.26
CA SER A 80 7.40 -21.10 3.50
C SER A 80 6.99 -20.39 4.81
N HIS A 81 6.17 -19.35 4.72
CA HIS A 81 5.66 -18.64 5.89
C HIS A 81 4.34 -19.22 6.39
N ARG A 82 4.14 -19.22 7.72
CA ARG A 82 2.88 -19.64 8.36
C ARG A 82 1.80 -18.55 8.21
N ILE A 83 0.60 -18.94 7.78
CA ILE A 83 -0.53 -18.04 7.47
C ILE A 83 -1.84 -18.55 8.09
N CYS A 84 -2.71 -17.62 8.50
CA CYS A 84 -4.03 -17.97 9.05
C CYS A 84 -5.02 -18.39 7.96
N ASN A 85 -6.15 -18.97 8.38
CA ASN A 85 -7.23 -19.40 7.47
C ASN A 85 -7.78 -18.28 6.57
N LYS A 86 -7.72 -17.01 6.99
CA LYS A 86 -8.16 -15.84 6.20
C LYS A 86 -7.13 -15.37 5.17
N CYS A 87 -5.85 -15.71 5.36
CA CYS A 87 -4.76 -15.26 4.51
C CYS A 87 -4.23 -16.36 3.56
N ARG A 88 -4.87 -17.54 3.59
CA ARG A 88 -4.54 -18.67 2.72
C ARG A 88 -5.57 -18.82 1.60
N VAL A 89 -5.09 -19.27 0.46
CA VAL A 89 -5.86 -19.64 -0.74
C VAL A 89 -5.53 -21.11 -1.03
N GLY A 90 -6.56 -21.93 -1.25
CA GLY A 90 -6.39 -23.33 -1.63
C GLY A 90 -5.96 -23.41 -3.10
N VAL A 91 -4.86 -24.12 -3.36
CA VAL A 91 -4.36 -24.37 -4.72
C VAL A 91 -4.66 -25.82 -5.15
N SER A 92 -4.69 -26.74 -4.18
CA SER A 92 -5.10 -28.14 -4.33
C SER A 92 -5.79 -28.59 -3.03
N THR A 93 -6.20 -29.85 -2.94
CA THR A 93 -6.85 -30.41 -1.74
C THR A 93 -6.00 -30.30 -0.46
N LEU A 94 -4.67 -30.23 -0.59
CA LEU A 94 -3.72 -30.17 0.52
C LEU A 94 -2.76 -28.98 0.45
N ASP A 95 -2.73 -28.24 -0.66
CA ASP A 95 -1.79 -27.12 -0.85
C ASP A 95 -2.41 -25.76 -0.58
N TRP A 96 -1.66 -24.98 0.21
CA TRP A 96 -2.00 -23.61 0.57
C TRP A 96 -0.96 -22.64 0.04
N LYS A 97 -1.41 -21.56 -0.59
CA LYS A 97 -0.59 -20.37 -0.84
C LYS A 97 -1.14 -19.19 -0.05
N CYS A 98 -0.27 -18.26 0.33
CA CYS A 98 -0.75 -16.99 0.87
C CYS A 98 -1.32 -16.13 -0.26
N THR A 99 -2.24 -15.23 0.08
CA THR A 99 -2.85 -14.29 -0.89
C THR A 99 -1.81 -13.55 -1.74
N VAL A 100 -0.64 -13.23 -1.17
CA VAL A 100 0.48 -12.62 -1.89
C VAL A 100 1.09 -13.59 -2.92
N CYS A 101 1.52 -14.79 -2.52
CA CYS A 101 2.10 -15.77 -3.44
C CYS A 101 1.09 -16.29 -4.49
N HIS A 102 -0.20 -16.14 -4.23
CA HIS A 102 -1.26 -16.39 -5.21
C HIS A 102 -1.42 -15.23 -6.20
N ALA A 103 -1.28 -13.98 -5.77
CA ALA A 103 -1.47 -12.81 -6.63
C ALA A 103 -0.29 -12.53 -7.58
N TYR A 104 0.92 -12.95 -7.23
CA TYR A 104 2.14 -12.75 -8.03
C TYR A 104 2.53 -13.99 -8.85
N ARG A 105 1.60 -14.92 -9.11
CA ARG A 105 1.87 -16.16 -9.86
C ARG A 105 0.71 -16.53 -10.77
#